data_AF-A0A968TRY7-F1
#
_entry.id   AF-A0A968TRY7-F1
#
_cell.length_a   1.000
_cell.length_b   1.000
_cell.length_c   1.000
_cell.angle_alpha   90.00
_cell.angle_beta   90.00
_cell.angle_gamma   90.00
#
_symmetry.space_group_name_H-M   'P 1'
#
loop_
_entity.id
_entity.type
_entity.pdbx_description
1 polymer ?
#
loop_
_entity_poly.entity_id
_entity_poly.type
_entity_poly.pdbx_seq_one_letter_code
_entity_poly.pdbx_strand_id
1 'polypeptide(L)'
;GSLRDAVDIAGLFFGTGNVVKQSQRESGSSELSEMKYETLRDTDSSVDWAGPLVVLTSRVSASASEIVSGTLQDYKRAVVVGGDHTFGKGTVQSVEYLPPGLGAIKTTVGMFFTAGGASTQHRGVSADLIFPSVLAVDDVGEKTLDYSLPPKKIPAFLSPTAYVADGKGAWAPLNRELVTRLKGKSDARVAGSAEFKKVNDDIAKVKKRGKLIVVGDLIKDKEKDPAKKKSGEPGEDGEEESTTLSREERKKKYLSVRM
;
A
#
# COMPACT_ATOMS: atom_id res chain seq x y z
N GLY A 1 -9.48 -3.90 0.73
CA GLY A 1 -9.32 -2.63 1.47
C GLY A 1 -10.26 -1.60 0.90
N SER A 2 -10.86 -0.79 1.75
CA SER A 2 -11.74 0.33 1.38
C SER A 2 -10.89 1.53 0.95
N LEU A 3 -11.37 2.24 -0.09
CA LEU A 3 -10.74 3.49 -0.54
C LEU A 3 -10.87 4.60 0.49
N ARG A 4 -11.99 4.62 1.22
CA ARG A 4 -12.24 5.60 2.29
C ARG A 4 -11.31 5.38 3.47
N ASP A 5 -11.09 4.12 3.85
CA ASP A 5 -10.14 3.78 4.91
C ASP A 5 -8.72 4.20 4.55
N ALA A 6 -8.33 4.11 3.27
CA ALA A 6 -7.02 4.59 2.82
C ALA A 6 -6.88 6.11 3.00
N VAL A 7 -7.94 6.88 2.75
CA VAL A 7 -7.98 8.33 2.97
C VAL A 7 -7.86 8.64 4.45
N ASP A 8 -8.69 8.01 5.28
CA ASP A 8 -8.71 8.21 6.73
C ASP A 8 -7.36 7.83 7.37
N ILE A 9 -6.77 6.70 6.98
CA ILE A 9 -5.47 6.24 7.50
C ILE A 9 -4.35 7.21 7.09
N ALA A 10 -4.35 7.69 5.85
CA ALA A 10 -3.35 8.65 5.40
C ALA A 10 -3.47 9.97 6.19
N GLY A 11 -4.70 10.45 6.42
CA GLY A 11 -5.01 11.69 7.14
C GLY A 11 -4.44 11.76 8.57
N LEU A 12 -4.24 10.62 9.24
CA LEU A 12 -3.65 10.58 10.60
C LEU A 12 -2.27 11.24 10.71
N PHE A 13 -1.57 11.44 9.59
CA PHE A 13 -0.17 11.81 9.57
C PHE A 13 0.12 13.21 8.99
N PHE A 14 -0.87 13.92 8.46
CA PHE A 14 -0.68 15.28 7.93
C PHE A 14 -1.91 16.13 8.26
N GLY A 15 -1.91 17.41 7.89
CA GLY A 15 -3.10 18.27 8.07
C GLY A 15 -4.23 17.87 7.10
N THR A 16 -5.05 18.82 6.65
CA THR A 16 -6.01 18.51 5.58
C THR A 16 -5.28 18.31 4.26
N GLY A 17 -5.67 17.34 3.44
CA GLY A 17 -4.94 17.11 2.19
C GLY A 17 -5.56 16.14 1.22
N ASN A 18 -5.24 16.31 -0.06
CA ASN A 18 -5.70 15.39 -1.10
C ASN A 18 -4.92 14.08 -0.98
N VAL A 19 -5.61 12.94 -0.98
CA VAL A 19 -4.99 11.63 -0.85
C VAL A 19 -4.96 10.93 -2.20
N VAL A 20 -6.13 10.79 -2.81
CA VAL A 20 -6.29 9.97 -4.00
C VAL A 20 -7.29 10.61 -4.94
N LYS A 21 -7.01 10.51 -6.23
CA LYS A 21 -7.93 10.92 -7.28
C LYS A 21 -8.35 9.69 -8.06
N GLN A 22 -9.65 9.49 -8.26
CA GLN A 22 -10.20 8.40 -9.05
C GLN A 22 -10.83 8.92 -10.33
N SER A 23 -10.54 8.28 -11.46
CA SER A 23 -11.26 8.53 -12.70
C SER A 23 -12.61 7.80 -12.67
N GLN A 24 -13.66 8.46 -13.13
CA GLN A 24 -14.97 7.86 -13.32
C GLN A 24 -15.39 8.02 -14.78
N ARG A 25 -16.05 7.01 -15.32
CA ARG A 25 -16.81 7.16 -16.57
C ARG A 25 -18.05 8.00 -16.26
N GLU A 26 -18.30 9.02 -17.07
CA GLU A 26 -19.52 9.81 -16.95
C GLU A 26 -20.72 8.97 -17.40
N SER A 27 -21.70 8.81 -16.50
CA SER A 27 -22.94 8.09 -16.77
C SER A 27 -23.68 8.78 -17.93
N GLY A 28 -23.95 8.03 -19.00
CA GLY A 28 -24.63 8.53 -20.20
C GLY A 28 -23.72 9.06 -21.33
N SER A 29 -22.40 9.10 -21.13
CA SER A 29 -21.45 9.46 -22.20
C SER A 29 -21.06 8.23 -23.03
N SER A 30 -21.36 8.25 -24.33
CA SER A 30 -20.84 7.27 -25.31
C SER A 30 -19.39 7.57 -25.71
N GLU A 31 -18.92 8.77 -25.40
CA GLU A 31 -17.59 9.28 -25.68
C GLU A 31 -16.59 8.83 -24.61
N LEU A 32 -15.52 8.15 -25.02
CA LEU A 32 -14.40 7.74 -24.15
C LEU A 32 -13.54 8.93 -23.66
N SER A 33 -13.86 10.16 -24.07
CA SER A 33 -12.99 11.33 -24.01
C SER A 33 -13.17 12.20 -22.75
N GLU A 34 -14.32 12.14 -22.06
CA GLU A 34 -14.58 12.95 -20.86
C GLU A 34 -14.48 12.10 -19.58
N MET A 35 -13.25 11.80 -19.15
CA MET A 35 -13.01 11.21 -17.82
C MET A 35 -13.17 12.29 -16.75
N LYS A 36 -14.17 12.14 -15.88
CA LYS A 36 -14.28 12.93 -14.65
C LYS A 36 -13.32 12.40 -13.60
N TYR A 37 -12.75 13.31 -12.82
CA TYR A 37 -11.85 12.97 -11.74
C TYR A 37 -12.43 13.44 -10.41
N GLU A 38 -12.67 12.50 -9.51
CA GLU A 38 -13.06 12.79 -8.14
C GLU A 38 -11.82 12.77 -7.24
N THR A 39 -11.63 13.83 -6.47
CA THR A 39 -10.53 13.90 -5.50
C THR A 39 -11.06 13.60 -4.11
N LEU A 40 -10.57 12.51 -3.52
CA LEU A 40 -10.80 12.15 -2.14
C LEU A 40 -9.68 12.74 -1.29
N ARG A 41 -10.08 13.48 -0.26
CA ARG A 41 -9.19 14.26 0.58
C ARG A 41 -9.55 14.01 2.04
N ASP A 42 -8.55 14.08 2.90
CA ASP A 42 -8.79 14.24 4.31
C ASP A 42 -9.16 15.69 4.62
N THR A 43 -10.22 15.87 5.40
CA THR A 43 -10.73 17.18 5.81
C THR A 43 -10.60 17.42 7.31
N ASP A 44 -10.10 16.45 8.08
CA ASP A 44 -9.68 16.69 9.45
C ASP A 44 -8.34 17.45 9.43
N SER A 45 -8.20 18.45 10.30
CA SER A 45 -6.97 19.25 10.40
C SER A 45 -6.03 18.75 11.50
N SER A 46 -6.49 17.78 12.30
CA SER A 46 -5.70 17.19 13.36
C SER A 46 -4.65 16.23 12.82
N VAL A 47 -3.46 16.26 13.41
CA VAL A 47 -2.37 15.35 13.11
C VAL A 47 -2.21 14.42 14.31
N ASP A 48 -2.63 13.17 14.19
CA ASP A 48 -2.56 12.18 15.28
C ASP A 48 -1.12 11.75 15.58
N TRP A 49 -0.27 11.70 14.55
CA TRP A 49 1.17 11.46 14.71
C TRP A 49 2.00 12.38 13.82
N ALA A 50 2.77 13.27 14.44
CA ALA A 50 3.69 14.20 13.75
C ALA A 50 5.15 13.71 13.72
N GLY A 51 5.48 12.64 14.45
CA GLY A 51 6.84 12.11 14.55
C GLY A 51 7.34 11.40 13.28
N PRO A 52 8.59 10.92 13.28
CA PRO A 52 9.14 10.11 12.19
C PRO A 52 8.23 8.92 11.87
N LEU A 53 8.04 8.65 10.57
CA LEU A 53 7.14 7.61 10.09
C LEU A 53 7.83 6.76 9.03
N VAL A 54 7.70 5.44 9.18
CA VAL A 54 8.19 4.44 8.25
C VAL A 54 7.03 3.56 7.84
N VAL A 55 6.88 3.30 6.54
CA VAL A 55 5.85 2.41 6.00
C VAL A 55 6.54 1.20 5.38
N LEU A 56 6.33 0.02 5.95
CA LEU A 56 6.86 -1.23 5.43
C LEU A 56 5.92 -1.81 4.37
N THR A 57 6.45 -2.06 3.17
CA THR A 57 5.71 -2.60 2.02
C THR A 57 6.38 -3.82 1.43
N SER A 58 5.63 -4.58 0.62
CA SER A 58 6.15 -5.73 -0.13
C SER A 58 5.43 -5.84 -1.48
N ARG A 59 5.90 -6.75 -2.35
CA ARG A 59 5.27 -7.01 -3.65
C ARG A 59 3.80 -7.46 -3.58
N VAL A 60 3.33 -7.89 -2.41
CA VAL A 60 1.91 -8.28 -2.21
C VAL A 60 1.06 -7.16 -1.59
N SER A 61 1.67 -6.03 -1.22
CA SER A 61 0.92 -4.82 -0.83
C SER A 61 0.20 -4.28 -2.06
N ALA A 62 -1.13 -4.15 -2.00
CA ALA A 62 -1.95 -3.82 -3.17
C ALA A 62 -3.12 -2.88 -2.86
N SER A 63 -3.52 -2.07 -3.84
CA SER A 63 -4.71 -1.20 -3.79
C SER A 63 -4.62 -0.15 -2.67
N ALA A 64 -5.54 -0.16 -1.69
CA ALA A 64 -5.59 0.77 -0.57
C ALA A 64 -4.24 0.98 0.14
N SER A 65 -3.44 -0.09 0.34
CA SER A 65 -2.12 0.02 0.94
C SER A 65 -1.14 0.84 0.09
N GLU A 66 -1.24 0.75 -1.24
CA GLU A 66 -0.42 1.52 -2.18
C GLU A 66 -0.85 2.99 -2.23
N ILE A 67 -2.14 3.26 -2.04
CA ILE A 67 -2.65 4.63 -1.89
C ILE A 67 -2.05 5.27 -0.65
N VAL A 68 -2.09 4.59 0.50
CA VAL A 68 -1.52 5.10 1.76
C VAL A 68 -0.01 5.31 1.61
N SER A 69 0.74 4.28 1.21
CA SER A 69 2.21 4.39 1.12
C SER A 69 2.64 5.42 0.08
N GLY A 70 2.01 5.44 -1.09
CA GLY A 70 2.31 6.37 -2.17
C GLY A 70 1.98 7.81 -1.81
N THR A 71 0.82 8.06 -1.20
CA THR A 71 0.44 9.41 -0.76
C THR A 71 1.39 9.93 0.31
N LEU A 72 1.70 9.12 1.32
CA LEU A 72 2.64 9.52 2.37
C LEU A 72 4.05 9.75 1.82
N GLN A 73 4.46 9.02 0.78
CA GLN A 73 5.71 9.27 0.07
C GLN A 73 5.66 10.56 -0.77
N ASP A 74 4.55 10.83 -1.46
CA ASP A 74 4.35 12.03 -2.29
C ASP A 74 4.40 13.32 -1.45
N TYR A 75 3.80 13.30 -0.25
CA TYR A 75 3.93 14.39 0.73
C TYR A 75 5.29 14.43 1.42
N LYS A 76 6.18 13.46 1.16
CA LYS A 76 7.45 13.29 1.88
C LYS A 76 7.24 13.14 3.39
N ARG A 77 6.12 12.55 3.79
CA ARG A 77 5.71 12.36 5.18
C ARG A 77 6.29 11.09 5.78
N ALA A 78 6.47 10.04 4.99
CA ALA A 78 7.00 8.76 5.44
C ALA A 78 8.10 8.22 4.52
N VAL A 79 9.03 7.47 5.11
CA VAL A 79 10.01 6.67 4.37
C VAL A 79 9.36 5.32 4.07
N VAL A 80 9.26 4.94 2.80
CA VAL A 80 8.76 3.63 2.39
C VAL A 80 9.92 2.65 2.37
N VAL A 81 9.77 1.48 3.01
CA VAL A 81 10.82 0.46 3.12
C VAL A 81 10.28 -0.91 2.78
N GLY A 82 11.15 -1.87 2.46
CA GLY A 82 10.77 -3.27 2.26
C GLY A 82 11.06 -3.76 0.85
N GLY A 83 10.09 -4.42 0.21
CA GLY A 83 10.26 -4.87 -1.19
C GLY A 83 10.61 -3.72 -2.13
N ASP A 84 11.22 -4.02 -3.26
CA ASP A 84 11.63 -3.02 -4.26
C ASP A 84 10.46 -2.15 -4.76
N HIS A 85 9.30 -2.76 -4.94
CA HIS A 85 8.03 -2.08 -5.19
C HIS A 85 6.83 -2.88 -4.66
N THR A 86 5.65 -2.25 -4.63
CA THR A 86 4.37 -2.90 -4.31
C THR A 86 3.76 -3.60 -5.53
N PHE A 87 2.57 -4.20 -5.39
CA PHE A 87 1.95 -5.04 -6.42
C PHE A 87 1.69 -4.30 -7.75
N GLY A 88 1.31 -3.03 -7.68
CA GLY A 88 1.01 -2.20 -8.83
C GLY A 88 -0.44 -2.21 -9.26
N LYS A 89 -1.39 -2.42 -8.35
CA LYS A 89 -2.81 -2.32 -8.67
C LYS A 89 -3.21 -0.85 -8.64
N GLY A 90 -3.65 -0.31 -9.77
CA GLY A 90 -4.06 1.10 -9.92
C GLY A 90 -5.49 1.28 -10.40
N THR A 91 -6.31 0.23 -10.31
CA THR A 91 -7.70 0.22 -10.80
C THR A 91 -8.72 0.14 -9.67
N VAL A 92 -9.87 0.79 -9.89
CA VAL A 92 -11.05 0.72 -9.02
C VAL A 92 -12.04 -0.24 -9.65
N GLN A 93 -12.57 -1.16 -8.84
CA GLN A 93 -13.53 -2.15 -9.26
C GLN A 93 -14.86 -1.89 -8.54
N SER A 94 -15.96 -1.96 -9.28
CA SER A 94 -17.33 -1.94 -8.75
C SER A 94 -17.91 -3.34 -8.77
N VAL A 95 -18.77 -3.65 -7.79
CA VAL A 95 -19.54 -4.90 -7.75
C VAL A 95 -21.00 -4.55 -8.00
N GLU A 96 -21.57 -5.11 -9.06
CA GLU A 96 -22.97 -4.96 -9.43
C GLU A 96 -23.70 -6.27 -9.15
N TYR A 97 -24.69 -6.22 -8.25
CA TYR A 97 -25.51 -7.38 -7.92
C TYR A 97 -26.52 -7.65 -9.03
N LEU A 98 -26.56 -8.90 -9.49
CA LEU A 98 -27.54 -9.36 -10.47
C LEU A 98 -28.87 -9.68 -9.77
N PRO A 99 -29.96 -9.88 -10.54
CA PRO A 99 -31.23 -10.33 -9.98
C PRO A 99 -31.07 -11.54 -9.04
N PRO A 100 -32.01 -11.73 -8.09
CA PRO A 100 -31.89 -12.76 -7.07
C PRO A 100 -31.55 -14.14 -7.64
N GLY A 101 -30.53 -14.78 -7.06
CA GLY A 101 -30.05 -16.11 -7.49
C GLY A 101 -29.00 -16.10 -8.59
N LEU A 102 -28.65 -14.95 -9.18
CA LEU A 102 -27.68 -14.87 -10.29
C LEU A 102 -26.27 -14.39 -9.87
N GLY A 103 -26.09 -14.01 -8.62
CA GLY A 103 -24.78 -13.58 -8.09
C GLY A 103 -24.46 -12.11 -8.37
N ALA A 104 -23.20 -11.81 -8.68
CA ALA A 104 -22.72 -10.45 -8.92
C ALA A 104 -21.61 -10.41 -9.97
N ILE A 105 -21.47 -9.26 -10.63
CA ILE A 105 -20.40 -8.98 -11.59
C ILE A 105 -19.45 -7.96 -10.98
N LYS A 106 -18.14 -8.17 -11.17
CA LYS A 106 -17.11 -7.22 -10.75
C LYS A 106 -16.43 -6.62 -11.98
N THR A 107 -16.59 -5.33 -12.20
CA THR A 107 -16.04 -4.62 -13.36
C THR A 107 -15.08 -3.53 -12.94
N THR A 108 -14.07 -3.27 -13.77
CA THR A 108 -13.18 -2.12 -13.59
C THR A 108 -13.89 -0.86 -14.08
N VAL A 109 -14.08 0.11 -13.19
CA VAL A 109 -14.83 1.35 -13.47
C VAL A 109 -13.94 2.59 -13.55
N GLY A 110 -12.66 2.45 -13.19
CA GLY A 110 -11.73 3.57 -13.19
C GLY A 110 -10.31 3.20 -12.78
N MET A 111 -9.44 4.21 -12.80
CA MET A 111 -8.09 4.18 -12.27
C MET A 111 -7.96 5.17 -11.12
N PHE A 112 -7.04 4.89 -10.20
CA PHE A 112 -6.68 5.84 -9.16
C PHE A 112 -5.24 6.33 -9.29
N PHE A 113 -5.02 7.51 -8.73
CA PHE A 113 -3.77 8.27 -8.77
C PHE A 113 -3.46 8.76 -7.36
N THR A 114 -2.22 8.63 -6.91
CA THR A 114 -1.76 9.21 -5.63
C THR A 114 -1.56 10.72 -5.79
N ALA A 115 -1.39 11.45 -4.68
CA ALA A 115 -1.30 12.92 -4.68
C ALA A 115 -0.20 13.50 -5.61
N GLY A 116 0.87 12.76 -5.87
CA GLY A 116 1.93 13.09 -6.84
C GLY A 116 1.51 12.96 -8.31
N GLY A 117 0.30 12.48 -8.58
CA GLY A 117 -0.31 12.38 -9.91
C GLY A 117 0.03 11.09 -10.68
N ALA A 118 0.87 10.22 -10.13
CA ALA A 118 1.14 8.91 -10.73
C ALA A 118 0.03 7.91 -10.37
N SER A 119 -0.34 7.04 -11.30
CA SER A 119 -1.06 5.81 -10.96
C SER A 119 -0.08 4.76 -10.46
N THR A 120 -0.51 3.96 -9.49
CA THR A 120 0.23 2.77 -9.04
C THR A 120 0.17 1.63 -10.07
N GLN A 121 -0.67 1.73 -11.10
CA GLN A 121 -0.83 0.69 -12.12
C GLN A 121 0.52 0.23 -12.68
N HIS A 122 0.77 -1.08 -12.66
CA HIS A 122 2.01 -1.78 -13.05
C HIS A 122 3.26 -1.50 -12.22
N ARG A 123 3.49 -0.25 -11.79
CA ARG A 123 4.72 0.17 -11.12
C ARG A 123 4.69 0.01 -9.61
N GLY A 124 3.50 0.10 -9.03
CA GLY A 124 3.31 0.22 -7.59
C GLY A 124 3.96 1.47 -7.01
N VAL A 125 4.24 1.41 -5.72
CA VAL A 125 5.00 2.39 -4.94
C VAL A 125 6.39 1.80 -4.73
N SER A 126 7.42 2.53 -5.15
CA SER A 126 8.81 2.12 -4.97
C SER A 126 9.28 2.39 -3.54
N ALA A 127 10.02 1.46 -2.96
CA ALA A 127 10.60 1.69 -1.64
C ALA A 127 11.80 2.64 -1.72
N ASP A 128 11.92 3.53 -0.74
CA ASP A 128 13.09 4.38 -0.52
C ASP A 128 14.30 3.55 -0.04
N LEU A 129 14.06 2.57 0.83
CA LEU A 129 15.04 1.61 1.33
C LEU A 129 14.59 0.18 1.02
N ILE A 130 15.36 -0.52 0.20
CA ILE A 130 15.00 -1.85 -0.29
C ILE A 130 15.62 -2.92 0.62
N PHE A 131 14.81 -3.88 1.02
CA PHE A 131 15.21 -5.10 1.71
C PHE A 131 15.11 -6.29 0.75
N PRO A 132 16.09 -7.21 0.79
CA PRO A 132 15.98 -8.46 0.06
C PRO A 132 14.70 -9.20 0.43
N SER A 133 13.98 -9.70 -0.57
CA SER A 133 12.76 -10.46 -0.37
C SER A 133 12.65 -11.59 -1.39
N VAL A 134 12.23 -12.77 -0.94
CA VAL A 134 11.90 -13.91 -1.80
C VAL A 134 10.69 -13.65 -2.70
N LEU A 135 9.88 -12.63 -2.35
CA LEU A 135 8.75 -12.18 -3.17
C LEU A 135 9.16 -11.20 -4.26
N ALA A 136 10.43 -10.74 -4.31
CA ALA A 136 10.93 -9.85 -5.35
C ALA A 136 11.28 -10.63 -6.64
N VAL A 137 10.34 -11.44 -7.13
CA VAL A 137 10.43 -12.23 -8.36
C VAL A 137 9.54 -11.64 -9.44
N ASP A 138 10.05 -11.56 -10.68
CA ASP A 138 9.44 -10.78 -11.77
C ASP A 138 7.99 -11.13 -12.08
N ASP A 139 7.57 -12.35 -11.75
CA ASP A 139 6.21 -12.86 -11.98
C ASP A 139 5.15 -12.28 -11.04
N VAL A 140 5.54 -11.62 -9.94
CA VAL A 140 4.60 -11.05 -8.96
C VAL A 140 4.38 -9.56 -9.23
N GLY A 141 3.20 -9.23 -9.75
CA GLY A 141 2.70 -7.86 -9.87
C GLY A 141 1.55 -7.73 -10.85
N GLU A 142 0.87 -6.60 -10.86
CA GLU A 142 -0.24 -6.32 -11.79
C GLU A 142 0.20 -6.39 -13.26
N LYS A 143 1.45 -6.01 -13.55
CA LYS A 143 2.02 -6.01 -14.90
C LYS A 143 2.11 -7.40 -15.55
N THR A 144 2.08 -8.46 -14.74
CA THR A 144 2.19 -9.84 -15.21
C THR A 144 0.82 -10.49 -15.42
N LEU A 145 -0.26 -9.80 -15.04
CA LEU A 145 -1.63 -10.24 -15.27
C LEU A 145 -2.06 -9.96 -16.71
N ASP A 146 -2.77 -10.93 -17.29
CA ASP A 146 -3.38 -10.81 -18.60
C ASP A 146 -4.33 -9.63 -18.66
N TYR A 147 -4.27 -8.89 -19.79
CA TYR A 147 -5.14 -7.74 -20.07
C TYR A 147 -5.11 -6.62 -19.01
N SER A 148 -4.05 -6.53 -18.21
CA SER A 148 -3.87 -5.43 -17.25
C SER A 148 -3.78 -4.09 -17.98
N LEU A 149 -4.46 -3.07 -17.45
CA LEU A 149 -4.50 -1.74 -18.08
C LEU A 149 -3.12 -1.07 -18.05
N PRO A 150 -2.73 -0.30 -19.09
CA PRO A 150 -1.48 0.43 -19.09
C PRO A 150 -1.46 1.54 -18.04
N PRO A 151 -0.27 1.94 -17.55
CA PRO A 151 -0.14 3.00 -16.55
C PRO A 151 -0.53 4.36 -17.12
N LYS A 152 -1.11 5.21 -16.27
CA LYS A 152 -1.45 6.60 -16.59
C LYS A 152 -0.86 7.56 -15.56
N LYS A 153 -0.72 8.81 -15.95
CA LYS A 153 -0.29 9.92 -15.09
C LYS A 153 -1.16 11.14 -15.34
N ILE A 154 -1.40 11.90 -14.29
CA ILE A 154 -2.05 13.20 -14.30
C ILE A 154 -1.15 14.23 -13.60
N PRO A 155 -1.44 15.54 -13.69
CA PRO A 155 -0.75 16.54 -12.89
C PRO A 155 -0.87 16.23 -11.39
N ALA A 156 0.19 16.50 -10.64
CA ALA A 156 0.19 16.38 -9.18
C ALA A 156 -0.89 17.30 -8.59
N PHE A 157 -1.48 16.87 -7.48
CA PHE A 157 -2.58 17.55 -6.81
C PHE A 157 -2.38 17.58 -5.30
N LEU A 158 -1.12 17.74 -4.86
CA LEU A 158 -0.77 17.94 -3.45
C LEU A 158 -1.50 19.14 -2.86
N SER A 159 -1.97 19.03 -1.62
CA SER A 159 -2.55 20.16 -0.89
C SER A 159 -1.50 20.87 -0.04
N PRO A 160 -1.35 22.21 -0.13
CA PRO A 160 -0.48 22.97 0.77
C PRO A 160 -0.88 22.84 2.24
N THR A 161 -2.16 22.63 2.52
CA THR A 161 -2.71 22.50 3.88
C THR A 161 -2.32 21.20 4.59
N ALA A 162 -1.71 20.25 3.88
CA ALA A 162 -1.20 19.02 4.48
C ALA A 162 0.06 19.29 5.32
N TYR A 163 0.82 20.33 4.97
CA TYR A 163 2.06 20.69 5.64
C TYR A 163 1.78 21.58 6.84
N VAL A 164 1.99 21.03 8.04
CA VAL A 164 1.82 21.77 9.30
C VAL A 164 3.20 22.23 9.77
N ALA A 165 3.41 23.54 9.83
CA ALA A 165 4.71 24.13 10.16
C ALA A 165 4.96 24.26 11.67
N ASP A 166 3.89 24.49 12.46
CA ASP A 166 4.00 24.86 13.87
C ASP A 166 3.03 24.08 14.77
N GLY A 167 3.34 24.03 16.07
CA GLY A 167 2.52 23.38 17.08
C GLY A 167 2.66 21.86 17.16
N LYS A 168 1.72 21.20 17.85
CA LYS A 168 1.80 19.76 18.13
C LYS A 168 1.71 18.86 16.88
N GLY A 169 1.12 19.38 15.81
CA GLY A 169 1.01 18.67 14.54
C GLY A 169 2.18 18.94 13.58
N ALA A 170 3.16 19.75 13.97
CA ALA A 170 4.26 20.12 13.10
C ALA A 170 5.14 18.92 12.72
N TRP A 171 5.39 18.75 11.43
CA TRP A 171 6.26 17.70 10.91
C TRP A 171 7.17 18.23 9.81
N ALA A 172 8.39 17.67 9.73
CA ALA A 172 9.37 18.07 8.74
C ALA A 172 9.30 17.14 7.52
N PRO A 173 9.11 17.66 6.30
CA PRO A 173 9.19 16.86 5.08
C PRO A 173 10.56 16.20 4.92
N LEU A 174 10.55 14.95 4.48
CA LEU A 174 11.78 14.22 4.18
C LEU A 174 12.55 14.92 3.06
N ASN A 175 13.87 14.99 3.22
CA ASN A 175 14.77 15.50 2.20
C ASN A 175 15.63 14.37 1.62
N ARG A 176 16.17 14.61 0.42
CA ARG A 176 16.94 13.62 -0.33
C ARG A 176 18.20 13.17 0.42
N GLU A 177 18.89 14.08 1.08
CA GLU A 177 20.12 13.79 1.83
C GLU A 177 19.87 12.81 2.99
N LEU A 178 18.79 13.03 3.74
CA LEU A 178 18.37 12.15 4.82
C LEU A 178 18.08 10.75 4.29
N VAL A 179 17.30 10.64 3.21
CA VAL A 179 16.96 9.35 2.61
C VAL A 179 18.22 8.64 2.09
N THR A 180 19.14 9.35 1.43
CA THR A 180 20.42 8.80 0.99
C THR A 180 21.26 8.28 2.16
N ARG A 181 21.34 9.04 3.26
CA ARG A 181 22.06 8.62 4.47
C ARG A 181 21.42 7.40 5.13
N LEU A 182 20.09 7.36 5.21
CA LEU A 182 19.33 6.22 5.75
C LEU A 182 19.57 4.97 4.91
N LYS A 183 19.54 5.11 3.57
CA LYS A 183 19.84 4.04 2.63
C LYS A 183 21.25 3.48 2.83
N GLY A 184 22.28 4.32 2.84
CA GLY A 184 23.66 3.86 3.06
C GLY A 184 23.85 3.12 4.40
N LYS A 185 23.23 3.61 5.48
CA LYS A 185 23.24 2.90 6.78
C LYS A 185 22.45 1.59 6.75
N SER A 186 21.34 1.55 6.02
CA SER A 186 20.52 0.34 5.87
C SER A 186 21.27 -0.73 5.10
N ASP A 187 21.85 -0.37 3.95
CA ASP A 187 22.59 -1.29 3.08
C ASP A 187 23.75 -1.95 3.83
N ALA A 188 24.49 -1.17 4.64
CA ALA A 188 25.55 -1.69 5.49
C ALA A 188 25.05 -2.72 6.53
N ARG A 189 23.89 -2.47 7.17
CA ARG A 189 23.29 -3.41 8.14
C ARG A 189 22.76 -4.66 7.46
N VAL A 190 22.12 -4.52 6.30
CA VAL A 190 21.61 -5.66 5.52
C VAL A 190 22.77 -6.55 5.07
N ALA A 191 23.87 -5.97 4.58
CA ALA A 191 25.06 -6.72 4.18
C ALA A 191 25.73 -7.46 5.34
N GLY A 192 25.69 -6.89 6.55
CA GLY A 192 26.28 -7.49 7.75
C GLY A 192 25.39 -8.51 8.49
N SER A 193 24.11 -8.67 8.11
CA SER A 193 23.16 -9.53 8.82
C SER A 193 23.19 -10.98 8.33
N ALA A 194 23.28 -11.92 9.27
CA ALA A 194 23.20 -13.35 8.98
C ALA A 194 21.82 -13.77 8.46
N GLU A 195 20.75 -13.14 8.94
CA GLU A 195 19.38 -13.37 8.52
C GLU A 195 19.18 -12.93 7.08
N PHE A 196 19.63 -11.72 6.72
CA PHE A 196 19.53 -11.24 5.34
C PHE A 196 20.42 -12.03 4.38
N LYS A 197 21.55 -12.58 4.85
CA LYS A 197 22.35 -13.52 4.06
C LYS A 197 21.54 -14.77 3.71
N LYS A 198 20.81 -15.37 4.66
CA LYS A 198 19.92 -16.52 4.39
C LYS A 198 18.83 -16.17 3.38
N VAL A 199 18.22 -14.99 3.51
CA VAL A 199 17.20 -14.52 2.55
C VAL A 199 17.78 -14.40 1.14
N ASN A 200 18.99 -13.85 1.00
CA ASN A 200 19.68 -13.76 -0.30
C ASN A 200 19.99 -15.15 -0.89
N ASP A 201 20.42 -16.09 -0.06
CA ASP A 201 20.66 -17.47 -0.50
C ASP A 201 19.36 -18.13 -0.99
N ASP A 202 18.24 -17.89 -0.32
CA ASP A 202 16.93 -18.39 -0.74
C ASP A 202 16.44 -17.72 -2.03
N ILE A 203 16.64 -16.42 -2.20
CA ILE A 203 16.38 -15.72 -3.48
C ILE A 203 17.19 -16.37 -4.61
N ALA A 204 18.46 -16.70 -4.38
CA ALA A 204 19.31 -17.36 -5.38
C ALA A 204 18.80 -18.77 -5.72
N LYS A 205 18.30 -19.54 -4.74
CA LYS A 205 17.69 -20.86 -4.98
C LYS A 205 16.41 -20.74 -5.79
N VAL A 206 15.56 -19.77 -5.48
CA VAL A 206 14.30 -19.50 -6.19
C VAL A 206 14.58 -19.15 -7.65
N LYS A 207 15.52 -18.23 -7.92
CA LYS A 207 15.92 -17.86 -9.30
C LYS A 207 16.41 -19.06 -10.11
N LYS A 208 17.15 -19.99 -9.49
CA LYS A 208 17.60 -21.24 -10.13
C LYS A 208 16.47 -22.23 -10.43
N ARG A 209 15.40 -22.22 -9.64
CA ARG A 209 14.26 -23.15 -9.80
C ARG A 209 13.28 -22.72 -10.89
N GLY A 210 13.28 -21.44 -11.29
CA GLY A 210 12.50 -20.93 -12.42
C GLY A 210 10.98 -21.14 -12.33
N LYS A 211 10.43 -21.39 -11.13
CA LYS A 211 9.00 -21.63 -10.92
C LYS A 211 8.31 -20.46 -10.23
N LEU A 212 7.10 -20.18 -10.69
CA LEU A 212 6.11 -19.31 -10.06
C LEU A 212 5.97 -19.69 -8.58
N ILE A 213 6.28 -18.76 -7.68
CA ILE A 213 5.96 -18.94 -6.27
C ILE A 213 4.50 -18.55 -6.08
N VAL A 214 3.64 -19.55 -5.87
CA VAL A 214 2.29 -19.31 -5.34
C VAL A 214 2.45 -18.94 -3.87
N VAL A 215 1.84 -17.84 -3.42
CA VAL A 215 1.93 -17.37 -2.02
C VAL A 215 1.57 -18.50 -1.02
N GLY A 216 0.66 -19.40 -1.40
CA GLY A 216 0.30 -20.59 -0.63
C GLY A 216 1.44 -21.60 -0.43
N ASP A 217 2.42 -21.68 -1.34
CA ASP A 217 3.56 -22.59 -1.21
C ASP A 217 4.58 -22.07 -0.18
N LEU A 218 4.72 -20.75 -0.03
CA LEU A 218 5.55 -20.13 1.02
C LEU A 218 4.99 -20.37 2.42
N ILE A 219 3.66 -20.44 2.56
CA ILE A 219 3.00 -20.73 3.84
C ILE A 219 3.21 -22.22 4.19
N LYS A 220 3.04 -23.12 3.21
CA LYS A 220 3.25 -24.57 3.40
C LYS A 220 4.70 -24.93 3.71
N ASP A 221 5.68 -24.26 3.11
CA ASP A 221 7.10 -24.53 3.39
C ASP A 221 7.53 -24.03 4.78
N LYS A 222 6.88 -22.99 5.33
CA LYS A 222 7.05 -22.58 6.73
C LYS A 222 6.47 -23.60 7.72
N GLU A 223 5.40 -24.31 7.36
CA GLU A 223 4.76 -25.34 8.20
C GLU A 223 5.54 -26.67 8.23
N LYS A 224 6.38 -26.92 7.22
CA LYS A 224 7.24 -28.10 7.12
C LYS A 224 8.51 -28.02 7.96
N ASP A 225 8.78 -26.88 8.61
CA ASP A 225 9.92 -26.71 9.52
C ASP A 225 9.52 -27.16 10.94
N PRO A 226 9.92 -28.37 11.40
CA PRO A 226 9.40 -28.97 12.63
C PRO A 226 9.82 -28.21 13.90
N ALA A 227 10.72 -27.23 13.80
CA ALA A 227 11.22 -26.45 14.93
C ALA A 227 10.23 -25.38 15.45
N LYS A 228 9.13 -25.07 14.74
CA LYS A 228 8.14 -24.05 15.15
C LYS A 228 6.78 -24.58 15.58
N LYS A 229 6.59 -25.91 15.64
CA LYS A 229 5.29 -26.55 15.94
C LYS A 229 4.80 -26.49 17.40
N LYS A 230 5.42 -25.71 18.28
CA LYS A 230 5.00 -25.60 19.70
C LYS A 230 4.71 -24.17 20.12
N SER A 231 3.57 -23.65 19.66
CA SER A 231 2.75 -22.68 20.39
C SER A 231 1.48 -22.42 19.55
N GLY A 232 0.53 -23.35 19.63
CA GLY A 232 -0.81 -23.16 19.06
C GLY A 232 -1.83 -23.14 20.19
N GLU A 233 -2.47 -22.00 20.41
CA GLU A 233 -3.81 -21.92 21.00
C GLU A 233 -4.81 -21.58 19.88
N PRO A 234 -6.02 -22.18 19.88
CA PRO A 234 -7.00 -22.00 18.82
C PRO A 234 -7.93 -20.81 19.10
N GLY A 235 -8.30 -20.05 18.07
CA GLY A 235 -9.40 -19.08 18.09
C GLY A 235 -9.89 -18.87 16.66
N GLU A 236 -11.05 -19.43 16.32
CA GLU A 236 -12.40 -18.84 16.39
C GLU A 236 -12.76 -18.12 15.09
N ASP A 237 -13.55 -18.84 14.28
CA ASP A 237 -14.21 -18.34 13.08
C ASP A 237 -15.25 -17.30 13.50
N GLY A 238 -15.07 -16.05 13.05
CA GLY A 238 -16.00 -14.95 13.28
C GLY A 238 -16.23 -14.15 12.00
N GLU A 239 -17.45 -14.21 11.50
CA GLU A 239 -17.97 -13.36 10.42
C GLU A 239 -17.89 -11.88 10.85
N GLU A 240 -17.11 -11.04 10.16
CA GLU A 240 -17.11 -9.59 10.41
C GLU A 240 -18.19 -8.91 9.54
N GLU A 241 -19.32 -8.58 10.17
CA GLU A 241 -20.27 -7.57 9.72
C GLU A 241 -19.57 -6.19 9.61
N SER A 242 -19.71 -5.56 8.44
CA SER A 242 -19.28 -4.18 8.18
C SER A 242 -20.12 -3.19 8.99
N THR A 243 -19.73 -2.92 10.24
CA THR A 243 -20.22 -1.78 11.02
C THR A 243 -19.16 -0.68 11.10
N THR A 244 -19.56 0.55 10.80
CA THR A 244 -18.71 1.74 10.88
C THR A 244 -18.36 2.04 12.34
N LEU A 245 -17.10 1.79 12.72
CA LEU A 245 -16.59 2.04 14.07
C LEU A 245 -16.32 3.53 14.33
N SER A 246 -16.57 3.98 15.56
CA SER A 246 -16.28 5.33 16.04
C SER A 246 -14.78 5.59 16.26
N ARG A 247 -14.40 6.86 16.53
CA ARG A 247 -12.99 7.31 16.68
C ARG A 247 -12.28 6.65 17.87
N GLU A 248 -12.97 6.47 19.00
CA GLU A 248 -12.39 5.80 20.17
C GLU A 248 -12.19 4.30 19.92
N GLU A 249 -13.14 3.68 19.22
CA GLU A 249 -13.07 2.26 18.85
C GLU A 249 -11.92 1.98 17.87
N ARG A 250 -11.67 2.90 16.92
CA ARG A 250 -10.53 2.82 15.98
C ARG A 250 -9.18 2.99 16.68
N LYS A 251 -9.05 3.93 17.62
CA LYS A 251 -7.82 4.12 18.42
C LYS A 251 -7.50 2.87 19.23
N LYS A 252 -8.52 2.21 19.79
CA LYS A 252 -8.38 0.94 20.50
C LYS A 252 -8.04 -0.22 19.55
N LYS A 253 -8.65 -0.30 18.36
CA LYS A 253 -8.43 -1.37 17.37
C LYS A 253 -7.04 -1.35 16.73
N TYR A 254 -6.50 -0.17 16.41
CA TYR A 254 -5.28 -0.05 15.60
C TYR A 254 -4.03 0.46 16.34
N LEU A 255 -4.18 1.13 17.49
CA LEU A 255 -3.06 1.68 18.26
C LEU A 255 -2.81 1.02 19.62
N SER A 256 -3.61 0.03 20.05
CA SER A 256 -3.36 -0.69 21.30
C SER A 256 -2.35 -1.84 21.13
N VAL A 257 -1.07 -1.48 20.95
CA VAL A 257 0.01 -2.41 21.32
C VAL A 257 0.16 -2.29 22.84
N ARG A 258 -0.16 -3.35 23.58
CA ARG A 258 0.11 -3.44 25.03
C ARG A 258 1.59 -3.08 25.29
N MET A 259 1.82 -2.14 26.20
CA MET A 259 3.11 -2.00 26.89
C MET A 259 3.48 -3.31 27.59
#